data_AF-A0A0D6JDH5-F1
#
_entry.id   AF-A0A0D6JDH5-F1
#
_cell.length_a   1.000
_cell.length_b   1.000
_cell.length_c   1.000
_cell.angle_alpha   90.00
_cell.angle_beta   90.00
_cell.angle_gamma   90.00
#
_symmetry.space_group_name_H-M   'P 1'
#
loop_
_entity.id
_entity.type
_entity.pdbx_description
1 polymer ?
#
loop_
_entity_poly.entity_id
_entity_poly.type
_entity_poly.pdbx_seq_one_letter_code
_entity_poly.pdbx_strand_id
1 'polypeptide(L)'
;MSTLLESRVSSFPLAPKGPLSEADAVDIWIARWLRVRRVDILRRYDCDPRRLYEIWEGRRFPASRERARKVFAERYPELIDRVDFGNHRSIPRSNNHPAQLGLFE
;
A
#
# COMPACT_ATOMS: atom_id res chain seq x y z
N MET A 1 23.56 8.79 -11.54
CA MET A 1 23.28 7.43 -11.04
C MET A 1 21.94 7.38 -10.30
N SER A 2 20.79 7.31 -10.99
CA SER A 2 19.46 7.04 -10.39
C SER A 2 18.36 6.78 -11.44
N THR A 3 18.66 6.12 -12.56
CA THR A 3 17.70 5.98 -13.68
C THR A 3 16.99 4.61 -13.74
N LEU A 4 17.46 3.61 -13.00
CA LEU A 4 16.94 2.23 -13.10
C LEU A 4 15.71 1.95 -12.22
N LEU A 5 15.55 2.67 -11.10
CA LEU A 5 14.35 2.51 -10.26
C LEU A 5 13.14 3.28 -10.82
N GLU A 6 13.38 4.48 -11.37
CA GLU A 6 12.35 5.32 -12.01
C GLU A 6 11.70 4.63 -13.22
N SER A 7 12.50 3.86 -13.97
CA SER A 7 12.05 3.12 -15.15
C SER A 7 11.15 1.93 -14.81
N ARG A 8 11.31 1.32 -13.62
CA ARG A 8 10.48 0.18 -13.18
C ARG A 8 9.08 0.61 -12.72
N VAL A 9 8.93 1.83 -12.21
CA VAL A 9 7.62 2.38 -11.79
C VAL A 9 6.76 2.81 -13.00
N SER A 10 7.39 3.07 -14.15
CA SER A 10 6.71 3.50 -15.38
C SER A 10 5.90 2.38 -16.05
N SER A 11 6.10 1.11 -15.67
CA SER A 11 5.40 -0.04 -16.27
C SER A 11 4.12 -0.48 -15.53
N PHE A 12 3.70 0.22 -14.47
CA PHE A 12 2.37 -0.07 -13.90
C PHE A 12 1.31 0.26 -14.96
N PRO A 13 0.22 -0.51 -15.08
CA PRO A 13 -0.89 -0.18 -15.96
C PRO A 13 -1.62 1.07 -15.44
N LEU A 14 -2.21 1.87 -16.35
CA LEU A 14 -3.05 3.01 -15.96
C LEU A 14 -4.36 2.46 -15.37
N ALA A 15 -4.79 3.03 -14.24
CA ALA A 15 -6.00 2.56 -13.57
C ALA A 15 -7.25 2.84 -14.43
N PRO A 16 -8.23 1.94 -14.46
CA PRO A 16 -9.51 2.20 -15.12
C PRO A 16 -10.27 3.31 -14.38
N LYS A 17 -10.93 4.20 -15.11
CA LYS A 17 -11.82 5.23 -14.55
C LYS A 17 -13.12 4.57 -14.08
N GLY A 18 -13.10 3.97 -12.90
CA GLY A 18 -14.22 3.21 -12.33
C GLY A 18 -14.01 2.85 -10.86
N PRO A 19 -14.95 2.12 -10.24
CA PRO A 19 -14.76 1.61 -8.88
C PRO A 19 -13.55 0.68 -8.83
N LEU A 20 -12.70 0.86 -7.80
CA LEU A 20 -11.51 0.03 -7.54
C LEU A 20 -11.86 -1.46 -7.67
N SER A 21 -11.13 -2.14 -8.54
CA SER A 21 -11.23 -3.59 -8.75
C SER A 21 -10.24 -4.35 -7.86
N GLU A 22 -10.38 -5.68 -7.86
CA GLU A 22 -9.39 -6.54 -7.19
C GLU A 22 -8.01 -6.45 -7.87
N ALA A 23 -7.96 -6.25 -9.19
CA ALA A 23 -6.71 -6.08 -9.93
C ALA A 23 -5.99 -4.79 -9.50
N ASP A 24 -6.73 -3.69 -9.33
CA ASP A 24 -6.16 -2.44 -8.82
C ASP A 24 -5.62 -2.61 -7.40
N ALA A 25 -6.33 -3.37 -6.55
CA ALA A 25 -5.86 -3.69 -5.21
C ALA A 25 -4.55 -4.49 -5.22
N VAL A 26 -4.40 -5.43 -6.15
CA VAL A 26 -3.14 -6.17 -6.38
C VAL A 26 -2.01 -5.20 -6.74
N ASP A 27 -2.24 -4.31 -7.71
CA ASP A 27 -1.21 -3.36 -8.14
C ASP A 27 -0.86 -2.36 -7.03
N ILE A 28 -1.83 -1.94 -6.22
CA ILE A 28 -1.64 -1.10 -5.03
C ILE A 28 -0.74 -1.78 -3.99
N TRP A 29 -0.88 -3.09 -3.79
CA TRP A 29 0.00 -3.86 -2.90
C TRP A 29 1.43 -3.91 -3.44
N ILE A 30 1.60 -4.19 -4.73
CA ILE A 30 2.91 -4.21 -5.40
C ILE A 30 3.56 -2.83 -5.31
N ALA A 31 2.81 -1.75 -5.58
CA ALA A 31 3.31 -0.38 -5.50
C ALA A 31 3.80 -0.01 -4.08
N ARG A 32 3.11 -0.48 -3.04
CA ARG A 32 3.55 -0.32 -1.64
C ARG A 32 4.90 -1.00 -1.40
N TRP A 33 5.06 -2.24 -1.85
CA TRP A 33 6.30 -3.01 -1.69
C TRP A 33 7.48 -2.44 -2.46
N LEU A 34 7.21 -1.85 -3.62
CA LEU A 34 8.20 -1.08 -4.37
C LEU A 34 8.48 0.32 -3.80
N ARG A 35 7.87 0.67 -2.66
CA ARG A 35 8.01 1.99 -2.00
C ARG A 35 7.61 3.16 -2.90
N VAL A 36 6.65 2.97 -3.79
CA VAL A 36 6.06 4.07 -4.57
C VAL A 36 5.43 5.08 -3.61
N ARG A 37 5.64 6.36 -3.87
CA ARG A 37 5.09 7.42 -3.00
C ARG A 37 3.57 7.33 -2.98
N ARG A 38 2.99 7.40 -1.79
CA ARG A 38 1.53 7.35 -1.58
C ARG A 38 0.77 8.33 -2.47
N VAL A 39 1.26 9.56 -2.62
CA VAL A 39 0.63 10.60 -3.45
C VAL A 39 0.54 10.16 -4.92
N ASP A 40 1.54 9.46 -5.42
CA ASP A 40 1.56 8.97 -6.80
C ASP A 40 0.57 7.81 -6.98
N ILE A 41 0.42 6.94 -5.98
CA ILE A 41 -0.61 5.89 -5.96
C ILE A 41 -2.02 6.53 -5.99
N LEU A 42 -2.28 7.50 -5.12
CA LEU A 42 -3.59 8.16 -5.05
C LEU A 42 -3.95 8.87 -6.36
N ARG A 43 -2.99 9.59 -6.97
CA ARG A 43 -3.18 10.24 -8.27
C ARG A 43 -3.44 9.24 -9.40
N ARG A 44 -2.80 8.06 -9.33
CA ARG A 44 -2.93 7.04 -10.37
C ARG A 44 -4.26 6.32 -10.34
N TYR A 45 -4.76 5.99 -9.15
CA TYR A 45 -6.00 5.22 -8.96
C TYR A 45 -7.22 6.08 -8.62
N ASP A 46 -7.05 7.41 -8.54
CA ASP A 46 -8.08 8.40 -8.19
C ASP A 46 -8.93 7.97 -6.99
N CYS A 47 -8.27 7.42 -5.96
CA CYS A 47 -8.94 6.81 -4.83
C CYS A 47 -8.73 7.61 -3.54
N ASP A 48 -9.72 7.55 -2.66
CA ASP A 48 -9.64 8.18 -1.36
C ASP A 48 -8.50 7.55 -0.50
N PRO A 49 -7.71 8.35 0.23
CA PRO A 49 -6.64 7.85 1.08
C PRO A 49 -7.07 6.78 2.09
N ARG A 50 -8.30 6.85 2.62
CA ARG A 50 -8.86 5.84 3.53
C ARG A 50 -8.95 4.49 2.85
N ARG A 51 -9.42 4.45 1.60
CA ARG A 51 -9.57 3.20 0.83
C ARG A 51 -8.24 2.50 0.62
N LEU A 52 -7.18 3.27 0.40
CA LEU A 52 -5.82 2.73 0.31
C LEU A 52 -5.42 1.97 1.58
N TYR A 53 -5.75 2.52 2.76
CA TYR A 53 -5.51 1.84 4.03
C TYR A 53 -6.40 0.62 4.24
N GLU A 54 -7.67 0.66 3.81
CA GLU A 54 -8.56 -0.51 3.90
C GLU A 54 -8.04 -1.70 3.08
N ILE A 55 -7.45 -1.43 1.91
CA ILE A 55 -6.78 -2.44 1.08
C ILE A 55 -5.53 -2.97 1.80
N TRP A 56 -4.69 -2.08 2.34
CA TRP A 56 -3.47 -2.48 3.05
C TRP A 56 -3.71 -3.16 4.41
N GLU A 57 -4.86 -2.91 5.05
CA GLU A 57 -5.32 -3.63 6.24
C GLU A 57 -5.91 -5.01 5.87
N GLY A 58 -6.29 -5.21 4.60
CA GLY A 58 -6.98 -6.41 4.12
C GLY A 58 -8.48 -6.42 4.42
N ARG A 59 -9.07 -5.29 4.83
CA ARG A 59 -10.53 -5.15 5.01
C ARG A 59 -11.26 -5.18 3.69
N ARG A 60 -10.62 -4.66 2.62
CA ARG A 60 -11.16 -4.62 1.27
C ARG A 60 -10.27 -5.46 0.35
N PHE A 61 -10.88 -6.34 -0.45
CA PHE A 61 -10.18 -7.28 -1.32
C PHE A 61 -9.13 -8.14 -0.58
N PRO A 62 -9.50 -8.96 0.43
CA PRO A 62 -8.54 -9.72 1.23
C PRO A 62 -7.67 -10.68 0.39
N ALA A 63 -8.23 -11.25 -0.68
CA ALA A 63 -7.50 -12.13 -1.60
C ALA A 63 -6.43 -11.40 -2.45
N SER A 64 -6.54 -10.07 -2.61
CA SER A 64 -5.61 -9.28 -3.42
C SER A 64 -4.18 -9.31 -2.89
N ARG A 65 -3.98 -9.42 -1.56
CA ARG A 65 -2.64 -9.49 -0.96
C ARG A 65 -1.89 -10.75 -1.37
N GLU A 66 -2.55 -11.91 -1.30
CA GLU A 66 -1.91 -13.17 -1.64
C GLU A 66 -1.60 -13.23 -3.15
N ARG A 67 -2.54 -12.76 -3.97
CA ARG A 67 -2.32 -12.62 -5.42
C ARG A 67 -1.16 -11.68 -5.73
N ALA A 68 -1.12 -10.52 -5.07
CA ALA A 68 -0.01 -9.59 -5.21
C ALA A 68 1.32 -10.23 -4.82
N ARG A 69 1.37 -11.02 -3.74
CA ARG A 69 2.60 -11.70 -3.32
C ARG A 69 3.11 -12.66 -4.39
N LYS A 70 2.22 -13.43 -5.02
CA LYS A 70 2.56 -14.35 -6.13
C LYS A 70 3.13 -13.56 -7.33
N VAL A 71 2.40 -12.54 -7.77
CA VAL A 71 2.83 -11.67 -8.89
C VAL A 71 4.15 -10.96 -8.58
N PHE A 72 4.34 -10.52 -7.34
CA PHE A 72 5.57 -9.84 -6.90
C PHE A 72 6.76 -10.80 -6.89
N ALA A 73 6.59 -12.02 -6.39
CA ALA A 73 7.64 -13.04 -6.39
C ALA A 73 8.08 -13.42 -7.82
N GLU A 74 7.14 -13.48 -8.76
CA GLU A 74 7.41 -13.78 -10.18
C GLU A 74 8.11 -12.61 -10.89
N ARG A 75 7.67 -11.37 -10.64
CA ARG A 75 8.19 -10.18 -11.34
C ARG A 75 9.46 -9.59 -10.72
N TYR A 76 9.64 -9.74 -9.41
CA TYR A 76 10.72 -9.13 -8.63
C TYR A 76 11.33 -10.13 -7.63
N PRO A 77 11.84 -11.29 -8.09
CA PRO A 77 12.40 -12.31 -7.22
C PRO A 77 13.55 -11.77 -6.35
N GLU A 78 14.33 -10.82 -6.85
CA GLU A 78 15.48 -10.24 -6.13
C GLU A 78 15.10 -9.32 -4.95
N LEU A 79 13.82 -8.92 -4.87
CA LEU A 79 13.32 -8.01 -3.84
C LEU A 79 12.52 -8.72 -2.74
N ILE A 80 12.23 -10.01 -2.90
CA ILE A 80 11.32 -10.72 -2.01
C ILE A 80 11.79 -10.71 -0.55
N ASP A 81 13.09 -10.90 -0.32
CA ASP A 81 13.66 -10.93 1.04
C ASP A 81 13.85 -9.55 1.66
N ARG A 82 13.67 -8.48 0.87
CA ARG A 82 13.91 -7.09 1.30
C ARG A 82 12.61 -6.34 1.65
N VAL A 83 11.46 -6.97 1.45
CA VAL A 83 10.15 -6.35 1.56
C VAL A 83 9.38 -6.97 2.72
N ASP A 84 8.79 -6.10 3.55
CA ASP A 84 7.80 -6.53 4.54
C ASP A 84 6.42 -6.69 3.87
N PHE A 85 5.96 -7.95 3.80
CA PHE A 85 4.64 -8.32 3.30
C PHE A 85 3.53 -8.16 4.35
N GLY A 86 3.82 -7.64 5.54
CA GLY A 86 2.87 -7.41 6.63
C GLY A 86 1.70 -6.50 6.26
N ASN A 87 0.55 -6.76 6.87
CA ASN A 87 -0.60 -5.87 6.76
C ASN A 87 -0.31 -4.55 7.46
N HIS A 88 -0.84 -3.46 6.92
CA HIS A 88 -0.93 -2.24 7.68
C HIS A 88 -1.83 -2.49 8.90
N ARG A 89 -1.35 -2.13 10.09
CA ARG A 89 -2.11 -2.21 11.34
C ARG A 89 -2.44 -0.80 11.79
N SER A 90 -3.73 -0.52 11.97
CA SER A 90 -4.14 0.68 12.69
C SER A 90 -3.73 0.55 14.14
N ILE A 91 -2.82 1.39 14.61
CA ILE A 91 -2.44 1.45 16.02
C ILE A 91 -3.54 2.23 16.74
N PRO A 92 -4.29 1.63 17.67
CA PRO A 92 -5.30 2.36 18.43
C PRO A 92 -4.60 3.48 19.21
N ARG A 93 -5.13 4.70 19.11
CA ARG A 93 -4.64 5.82 19.94
C ARG A 93 -5.16 5.59 21.36
N SER A 94 -4.29 5.10 22.24
CA SER A 94 -4.58 5.03 23.68
C SER A 94 -4.52 6.44 24.28
N ASN A 95 -5.53 7.26 23.98
CA ASN A 95 -5.60 8.66 24.45
C ASN A 95 -6.17 8.79 25.88
N ASN A 96 -6.26 7.68 26.62
CA ASN A 96 -6.85 7.63 27.96
C ASN A 96 -5.81 7.27 29.03
N HIS A 97 -4.59 7.80 28.94
CA HIS A 97 -3.68 7.71 30.07
C HIS A 97 -4.01 8.85 31.04
N PRO A 98 -4.48 8.58 32.28
CA PRO A 98 -4.93 9.63 33.20
C PRO A 98 -3.85 10.68 33.51
N ALA A 99 -2.57 10.30 33.42
CA ALA A 99 -1.45 11.24 33.57
C ALA A 99 -1.34 12.32 32.47
N GLN A 100 -1.99 12.18 31.32
CA GLN A 100 -2.00 13.22 30.27
C GLN A 100 -2.89 14.40 30.65
N LEU A 101 -3.91 14.20 31.49
CA LEU A 101 -4.81 15.27 31.93
C LEU A 101 -4.14 16.24 32.92
N GLY A 102 -3.11 15.79 33.63
CA GLY A 102 -2.36 16.61 34.60
C GLY A 102 -1.20 17.42 33.99
N LEU A 103 -1.05 17.46 32.66
CA LEU A 103 0.01 18.24 31.99
C LEU A 103 -0.38 19.71 31.75
N PHE A 104 -1.63 20.07 32.02
CA PHE A 104 -2.19 21.41 31.78
C PHE A 104 -2.62 22.13 33.08
N GLU A 105 -2.26 21.59 34.24
CA GLU A 105 -2.33 22.24 35.56
C GLU A 105 -0.95 22.76 35.96
#